data_AF-A0A6N3CFQ5-F1
#
_entry.id   AF-A0A6N3CFQ5-F1
#
_cell.length_a   1.000
_cell.length_b   1.000
_cell.length_c   1.000
_cell.angle_alpha   90.00
_cell.angle_beta   90.00
_cell.angle_gamma   90.00
#
_symmetry.space_group_name_H-M   'P 1'
#
loop_
_entity.id
_entity.type
_entity.pdbx_description
1 polymer ?
#
loop_
_entity_poly.entity_id
_entity_poly.type
_entity_poly.pdbx_seq_one_letter_code
_entity_poly.pdbx_strand_id
1 'polypeptide(L)'
;MYFKRCQHCNTEFEYEISGNFIVFCPHCRKCVLVECEYGYGPVVPCNIFLGKEEIATVTNHAKNVSVYRYDSDKFNIHKILSKKYLEALEEARDITAVLLD
;
A
#
# COMPACT_ATOMS: atom_id res chain seq x y z
N MET A 1 6.84 12.78 9.28
CA MET A 1 5.98 13.66 8.47
C MET A 1 6.73 14.12 7.25
N TYR A 2 6.26 13.72 6.07
CA TYR A 2 6.89 13.98 4.78
C TYR A 2 5.90 14.70 3.86
N PHE A 3 6.42 15.46 2.89
CA PHE A 3 5.61 16.19 1.91
C PHE A 3 5.90 15.67 0.50
N LYS A 4 4.85 15.57 -0.32
CA LYS A 4 4.98 15.19 -1.72
C LYS A 4 4.04 16.03 -2.58
N ARG A 5 4.54 16.48 -3.72
CA ARG A 5 3.71 17.01 -4.81
C ARG A 5 3.24 15.86 -5.68
N CYS A 6 1.94 15.67 -5.80
CA CYS A 6 1.35 14.63 -6.63
C CYS A 6 1.70 14.87 -8.12
N GLN A 7 2.27 13.87 -8.79
CA GLN A 7 2.59 13.93 -10.23
C GLN A 7 1.35 13.88 -11.14
N HIS A 8 0.15 13.62 -10.58
CA HIS A 8 -1.08 13.49 -11.36
C HIS A 8 -1.99 14.72 -11.27
N CYS A 9 -2.07 15.38 -10.09
CA CYS A 9 -2.94 16.54 -9.87
C CYS A 9 -2.20 17.80 -9.39
N ASN A 10 -0.87 17.74 -9.25
CA ASN A 10 0.01 18.83 -8.79
C ASN A 10 -0.27 19.37 -7.38
N THR A 11 -1.22 18.81 -6.64
CA THR A 11 -1.47 19.17 -5.25
C THR A 11 -0.37 18.62 -4.35
N GLU A 12 0.10 19.45 -3.42
CA GLU A 12 1.02 19.06 -2.36
C GLU A 12 0.25 18.54 -1.15
N PHE A 13 0.71 17.44 -0.57
CA PHE A 13 0.04 16.82 0.57
C PHE A 13 1.08 16.14 1.49
N GLU A 14 0.69 15.97 2.73
CA GLU A 14 1.46 15.25 3.73
C GLU A 14 1.21 13.74 3.63
N TYR A 15 2.26 12.96 3.88
CA TYR A 15 2.18 11.51 3.95
C TYR A 15 3.08 10.91 5.03
N GLU A 16 2.80 9.65 5.36
CA GLU A 16 3.59 8.83 6.27
C GLU A 16 4.39 7.76 5.52
N ILE A 17 5.45 7.27 6.17
CA ILE A 17 6.31 6.21 5.65
C ILE A 17 6.40 5.06 6.64
N SER A 18 6.76 3.88 6.16
CA SER A 18 7.15 2.73 6.98
C SER A 18 8.26 1.94 6.28
N GLY A 19 8.58 0.73 6.75
CA GLY A 19 9.63 -0.09 6.13
C GLY A 19 9.32 -0.45 4.68
N ASN A 20 8.08 -0.86 4.40
CA ASN A 20 7.56 -1.00 3.04
C ASN A 20 6.22 -0.27 2.99
N PHE A 21 5.96 0.53 1.95
CA PHE A 21 4.73 1.30 1.90
C PHE A 21 4.29 1.67 0.49
N ILE A 22 2.99 1.91 0.35
CA ILE A 22 2.33 2.43 -0.84
C ILE A 22 1.60 3.71 -0.43
N VAL A 23 1.71 4.77 -1.24
CA VAL A 23 1.02 6.03 -0.99
C VAL A 23 0.11 6.37 -2.15
N PHE A 24 -1.13 6.69 -1.81
CA PHE A 24 -2.13 7.29 -2.68
C PHE A 24 -2.31 8.77 -2.35
N CYS A 25 -2.50 9.60 -3.37
CA CYS A 25 -2.79 11.01 -3.18
C CYS A 25 -4.20 11.19 -2.57
N PRO A 26 -4.39 11.95 -1.47
CA PRO A 26 -5.70 12.15 -0.86
C PRO A 26 -6.66 12.98 -1.73
N HIS A 27 -6.15 13.68 -2.75
CA HIS A 27 -6.96 14.55 -3.60
C HIS A 27 -7.45 13.86 -4.87
N CYS A 28 -6.55 13.22 -5.62
CA CYS A 28 -6.90 12.57 -6.89
C CYS A 28 -6.92 11.04 -6.80
N ARG A 29 -6.63 10.47 -5.63
CA ARG A 29 -6.72 9.04 -5.31
C ARG A 29 -5.86 8.11 -6.18
N LYS A 30 -4.93 8.68 -6.96
CA LYS A 30 -3.94 7.91 -7.73
C LYS A 30 -2.75 7.53 -6.86
N CYS A 31 -2.19 6.35 -7.12
CA CYS A 31 -0.94 5.92 -6.54
C CYS A 31 0.20 6.85 -6.97
N VAL A 32 1.01 7.27 -6.03
CA VAL A 32 2.10 8.24 -6.24
C VAL A 32 3.46 7.72 -5.81
N LEU A 33 3.50 6.72 -4.94
CA LEU A 33 4.73 6.16 -4.40
C LEU A 33 4.52 4.69 -4.02
N VAL A 34 5.51 3.86 -4.33
CA VAL A 34 5.64 2.47 -3.86
C VAL A 34 7.10 2.32 -3.47
N GLU A 35 7.37 2.07 -2.20
CA GLU A 35 8.71 1.89 -1.67
C GLU A 35 8.76 0.57 -0.90
N CYS A 36 9.78 -0.22 -1.19
CA CYS A 36 10.01 -1.51 -0.57
C CYS A 36 11.52 -1.72 -0.47
N GLU A 37 11.98 -2.21 0.69
CA GLU A 37 13.39 -2.57 0.88
C GLU A 37 13.72 -3.81 0.03
N TYR A 38 14.12 -3.58 -1.22
CA TYR A 38 14.47 -4.65 -2.15
C TYR A 38 15.93 -5.11 -1.94
N GLY A 39 16.14 -6.39 -1.63
CA GLY A 39 17.48 -6.95 -1.44
C GLY A 39 17.47 -8.35 -0.82
N TYR A 40 17.28 -8.43 0.49
CA TYR A 40 17.29 -9.68 1.28
C TYR A 40 16.18 -9.76 2.35
N GLY A 41 15.40 -8.68 2.52
CA GLY A 41 14.34 -8.57 3.53
C GLY A 41 12.95 -8.97 3.01
N PRO A 42 11.98 -9.16 3.92
CA PRO A 42 10.60 -9.41 3.54
C PRO A 42 9.96 -8.15 2.95
N VAL A 43 9.21 -8.31 1.86
CA VAL A 43 8.39 -7.24 1.25
C VAL A 43 7.18 -6.82 2.10
N VAL A 44 7.01 -7.45 3.27
CA VAL A 44 5.93 -7.21 4.24
C VAL A 44 6.48 -7.09 5.67
N PRO A 45 5.79 -6.38 6.58
CA PRO A 45 4.53 -5.67 6.37
C PRO A 45 4.70 -4.51 5.38
N CYS A 46 3.66 -4.27 4.58
CA CYS A 46 3.57 -3.12 3.69
C CYS A 46 2.32 -2.30 4.04
N ASN A 47 2.50 -1.06 4.50
CA ASN A 47 1.38 -0.19 4.85
C ASN A 47 0.92 0.61 3.63
N ILE A 48 -0.38 0.83 3.50
CA ILE A 48 -0.98 1.55 2.39
C ILE A 48 -1.66 2.79 2.94
N PHE A 49 -1.20 3.95 2.48
CA PHE A 49 -1.63 5.25 2.97
C PHE A 49 -2.41 6.04 1.93
N LEU A 50 -3.43 6.78 2.39
CA LEU A 50 -4.07 7.88 1.66
C LEU A 50 -3.64 9.20 2.31
N GLY A 51 -2.60 9.83 1.76
CA GLY A 51 -1.89 10.88 2.48
C GLY A 51 -1.28 10.36 3.78
N LYS A 52 -1.76 10.85 4.94
CA LYS A 52 -1.30 10.42 6.27
C LYS A 52 -2.11 9.28 6.87
N GLU A 53 -3.27 8.98 6.31
CA GLU A 53 -4.16 7.97 6.85
C GLU A 53 -3.74 6.59 6.35
N GLU A 54 -3.44 5.66 7.26
CA GLU A 54 -3.31 4.25 6.88
C GLU A 54 -4.70 3.68 6.58
N ILE A 55 -4.87 3.14 5.38
CA ILE A 55 -6.15 2.63 4.89
C ILE A 55 -6.14 1.11 4.67
N ALA A 56 -4.96 0.51 4.55
CA ALA A 56 -4.81 -0.93 4.40
C ALA A 56 -3.38 -1.37 4.74
N THR A 57 -3.19 -2.67 4.91
CA THR A 57 -1.88 -3.28 5.14
C THR A 57 -1.78 -4.60 4.36
N VAL A 58 -0.61 -4.90 3.84
CA VAL A 58 -0.26 -6.24 3.34
C VAL A 58 0.66 -6.92 4.35
N THR A 59 0.28 -8.11 4.78
CA THR A 59 1.04 -8.92 5.73
C THR A 59 1.20 -10.35 5.23
N ASN A 60 2.03 -11.14 5.91
CA ASN A 60 2.04 -12.59 5.71
C ASN A 60 0.85 -13.23 6.41
N HIS A 61 0.30 -14.27 5.81
CA HIS A 61 -0.71 -15.09 6.45
C HIS A 61 -0.10 -15.84 7.64
N ALA A 62 -0.74 -15.74 8.81
CA ALA A 62 -0.20 -16.25 10.08
C ALA A 62 0.22 -17.74 10.04
N LYS A 63 -0.44 -18.55 9.21
CA LYS A 63 -0.15 -19.99 9.08
C LYS A 63 0.83 -20.33 7.94
N ASN A 64 1.10 -19.39 7.03
CA ASN A 64 1.96 -19.63 5.87
C ASN A 64 2.63 -18.32 5.42
N VAL A 65 3.92 -18.18 5.74
CA VAL A 65 4.73 -16.99 5.44
C VAL A 65 4.98 -16.76 3.94
N SER A 66 4.62 -17.71 3.08
CA SER A 66 4.68 -17.56 1.62
C SER A 66 3.35 -17.09 1.00
N VAL A 67 2.33 -16.88 1.82
CA VAL A 67 1.01 -16.40 1.41
C VAL A 67 0.83 -14.99 1.95
N TYR A 68 0.49 -14.07 1.06
CA TYR A 68 0.26 -12.68 1.41
C TYR A 68 -1.23 -12.41 1.62
N ARG A 69 -1.54 -11.50 2.54
CA ARG A 69 -2.91 -11.09 2.87
C ARG A 69 -2.98 -9.58 2.83
N TYR A 70 -4.00 -9.07 2.16
CA TYR A 70 -4.42 -7.68 2.19
C TYR A 70 -5.53 -7.51 3.21
N ASP A 71 -5.39 -6.53 4.09
CA ASP A 71 -6.36 -6.18 5.11
C ASP A 71 -6.66 -4.69 5.08
N SER A 72 -7.95 -4.35 5.02
CA SER A 72 -8.45 -2.99 5.17
C SER A 72 -9.71 -3.02 6.01
N ASP A 73 -9.59 -2.61 7.27
CA ASP A 73 -10.76 -2.43 8.14
C ASP A 73 -11.66 -1.30 7.63
N LYS A 74 -11.05 -0.24 7.07
CA LYS A 74 -11.77 0.92 6.52
C LYS A 74 -12.74 0.55 5.40
N PHE A 75 -12.33 -0.37 4.52
CA PHE A 75 -13.18 -0.85 3.42
C PHE A 75 -13.87 -2.18 3.72
N ASN A 76 -13.66 -2.75 4.91
CA ASN A 76 -14.14 -4.08 5.32
C ASN A 76 -13.75 -5.19 4.33
N ILE A 77 -12.48 -5.20 3.92
CA ILE A 77 -11.92 -6.19 2.99
C ILE A 77 -10.73 -6.89 3.62
N HIS A 78 -10.81 -8.22 3.64
CA HIS A 78 -9.75 -9.11 4.10
C HIS A 78 -9.56 -10.21 3.08
N LYS A 79 -8.45 -10.20 2.35
CA LYS A 79 -8.27 -11.04 1.16
C LYS A 79 -6.88 -11.65 1.12
N ILE A 80 -6.82 -12.94 0.79
CA ILE A 80 -5.58 -13.60 0.41
C ILE A 80 -5.21 -13.16 -1.01
N LEU A 81 -3.99 -12.66 -1.15
CA LEU A 81 -3.43 -12.25 -2.44
C LEU A 81 -2.99 -13.48 -3.23
N SER A 82 -3.15 -13.38 -4.54
CA SER A 82 -2.81 -14.46 -5.47
C SER A 82 -1.33 -14.45 -5.86
N LYS A 83 -0.73 -13.24 -5.88
CA LYS A 83 0.67 -13.03 -6.26
C LYS A 83 1.61 -13.08 -5.06
N LYS A 84 2.92 -13.03 -5.32
CA LYS A 84 3.98 -13.13 -4.31
C LYS A 84 5.01 -12.01 -4.46
N TYR A 85 5.77 -11.77 -3.39
CA TYR A 85 6.85 -10.80 -3.38
C TYR A 85 6.38 -9.41 -3.87
N LEU A 86 7.14 -8.77 -4.75
CA LEU A 86 6.80 -7.45 -5.28
C LEU A 86 5.46 -7.43 -6.01
N GLU A 87 5.13 -8.50 -6.73
CA GLU A 87 3.87 -8.59 -7.46
C GLU A 87 2.65 -8.61 -6.53
N ALA A 88 2.80 -9.07 -5.28
CA ALA A 88 1.74 -8.97 -4.28
C ALA A 88 1.46 -7.51 -3.89
N LEU A 89 2.49 -6.66 -3.85
CA LEU A 89 2.33 -5.23 -3.58
C LEU A 89 1.65 -4.52 -4.76
N GLU A 90 1.95 -4.93 -6.00
CA GLU A 90 1.23 -4.45 -7.19
C GLU A 90 -0.25 -4.85 -7.16
N GLU A 91 -0.56 -6.10 -6.81
CA GLU A 91 -1.93 -6.58 -6.65
C GLU A 91 -2.67 -5.76 -5.57
N ALA A 92 -2.03 -5.51 -4.42
CA ALA A 92 -2.58 -4.70 -3.34
C ALA A 92 -2.81 -3.23 -3.75
N ARG A 93 -1.89 -2.65 -4.52
CA ARG A 93 -2.04 -1.32 -5.12
C ARG A 93 -3.27 -1.28 -6.02
N ASP A 94 -3.41 -2.25 -6.92
CA ASP A 94 -4.50 -2.27 -7.89
C ASP A 94 -5.86 -2.47 -7.21
N ILE A 95 -5.93 -3.35 -6.19
CA ILE A 95 -7.12 -3.49 -5.33
C ILE A 95 -7.46 -2.14 -4.69
N THR A 96 -6.48 -1.47 -4.07
CA THR A 96 -6.71 -0.19 -3.38
C THR A 96 -7.16 0.90 -4.35
N ALA A 97 -6.60 0.95 -5.56
CA ALA A 97 -7.01 1.91 -6.59
C ALA A 97 -8.51 1.75 -6.92
N VAL A 98 -8.99 0.52 -7.12
CA VAL A 98 -10.41 0.24 -7.37
C VAL A 98 -11.31 0.63 -6.19
N LEU A 99 -10.84 0.48 -4.94
CA LEU A 99 -11.60 0.88 -3.76
C LEU A 99 -11.68 2.39 -3.55
N LEU A 100 -10.73 3.12 -4.13
CA LEU A 100 -10.66 4.56 -4.03
C LEU A 100 -11.36 5.27 -5.20
N ASP A 101 -11.70 4.61 -6.30
CA ASP A 101 -12.52 5.20 -7.37
C ASP A 101 -13.94 5.54 -6.88
#